data_AF-A0A381J797-F1
#
_entry.id   AF-A0A381J797-F1
#
_cell.length_a   1.000
_cell.length_b   1.000
_cell.length_c   1.000
_cell.angle_alpha   90.00
_cell.angle_beta   90.00
_cell.angle_gamma   90.00
#
_symmetry.space_group_name_H-M   'P 1'
#
loop_
_entity.id
_entity.type
_entity.pdbx_description
1 polymer ?
#
loop_
_entity_poly.entity_id
_entity_poly.type
_entity_poly.pdbx_seq_one_letter_code
_entity_poly.pdbx_strand_id
1 'polypeptide(L)'
;MLWRAEAICTGTLAGYNAVKYGLGMPMLILPRSTAIGDIIAYANYKMTTKEGRRNRYTFAGAEYFNRMKENNLYTTDIESIQNRIKKLNLDGIFSYKLI
;
A
#
# COMPACT_ATOMS: atom_id res chain seq x y z
N MET A 1 -4.19 -1.70 19.63
CA MET A 1 -5.20 -1.45 18.58
C MET A 1 -4.57 -0.53 17.51
N LEU A 2 -3.90 -1.08 16.48
CA LEU A 2 -3.11 -0.30 15.50
C LEU A 2 -3.16 -0.90 14.08
N TRP A 3 -4.33 -1.30 13.56
CA TRP A 3 -4.44 -1.93 12.23
C TRP A 3 -5.47 -1.29 11.29
N ARG A 4 -6.15 -0.22 11.73
CA ARG A 4 -7.29 0.37 11.00
C ARG A 4 -6.91 0.88 9.62
N ALA A 5 -5.79 1.61 9.50
CA ALA A 5 -5.36 2.17 8.23
C ALA A 5 -4.93 1.07 7.25
N GLU A 6 -4.17 0.09 7.74
CA GLU A 6 -3.69 -1.04 6.95
C GLU A 6 -4.86 -1.84 6.35
N ALA A 7 -5.87 -2.15 7.17
CA ALA A 7 -7.05 -2.89 6.68
C ALA A 7 -7.89 -2.08 5.70
N ILE A 8 -8.07 -0.78 5.92
CA ILE A 8 -8.79 0.07 4.95
C ILE A 8 -8.04 0.11 3.62
N CYS A 9 -6.72 0.34 3.64
CA CYS A 9 -5.92 0.44 2.43
C CYS A 9 -5.86 -0.88 1.65
N THR A 10 -5.56 -1.98 2.33
CA THR A 10 -5.45 -3.31 1.69
C THR A 10 -6.82 -3.85 1.27
N GLY A 11 -7.85 -3.65 2.10
CA GLY A 11 -9.23 -4.03 1.79
C GLY A 11 -9.79 -3.29 0.58
N THR A 12 -9.57 -1.97 0.50
CA THR A 12 -9.96 -1.16 -0.67
C THR A 12 -9.29 -1.66 -1.94
N LEU A 13 -7.97 -1.89 -1.91
CA LEU A 13 -7.24 -2.41 -3.08
C LEU A 13 -7.73 -3.80 -3.49
N ALA A 14 -7.96 -4.70 -2.52
CA ALA A 14 -8.47 -6.04 -2.78
C ALA A 14 -9.87 -6.02 -3.41
N GLY A 15 -10.78 -5.21 -2.87
CA GLY A 15 -12.13 -5.05 -3.40
C GLY A 15 -12.13 -4.49 -4.82
N TYR A 16 -11.34 -3.44 -5.07
CA TYR A 16 -11.19 -2.86 -6.41
C TYR A 16 -10.65 -3.88 -7.42
N ASN A 17 -9.64 -4.66 -7.02
CA ASN A 17 -9.07 -5.70 -7.88
C ASN A 17 -10.00 -6.90 -8.08
N ALA A 18 -10.84 -7.25 -7.10
CA ALA A 18 -11.83 -8.30 -7.24
C ALA A 18 -12.86 -7.98 -8.34
N VAL A 19 -13.36 -6.73 -8.38
CA VAL A 19 -14.26 -6.27 -9.44
C VAL A 19 -13.55 -6.29 -10.80
N LYS A 20 -12.33 -5.75 -10.88
CA LYS A 20 -11.53 -5.78 -12.12
C LYS A 20 -11.30 -7.19 -12.63
N TYR A 21 -10.97 -8.13 -11.75
CA TYR A 21 -10.80 -9.54 -12.10
C TYR A 21 -12.09 -10.12 -12.68
N GLY A 22 -13.24 -9.86 -12.05
CA GLY A 22 -14.55 -10.29 -12.56
C GLY A 22 -14.90 -9.70 -13.94
N LEU A 23 -14.37 -8.51 -14.27
CA LEU A 23 -14.54 -7.84 -15.56
C LEU A 23 -13.46 -8.22 -16.60
N GLY A 24 -12.53 -9.13 -16.28
CA GLY A 24 -11.41 -9.47 -17.18
C GLY A 24 -10.40 -8.34 -17.38
N MET A 25 -10.39 -7.34 -16.48
CA MET A 25 -9.49 -6.19 -16.54
C MET A 25 -8.18 -6.45 -15.78
N PRO A 26 -7.05 -5.83 -16.20
CA PRO A 26 -5.81 -5.88 -15.45
C PRO A 26 -5.96 -5.29 -14.03
N MET A 27 -5.49 -6.04 -13.03
CA MET A 27 -5.48 -5.61 -11.63
C MET A 27 -4.55 -4.42 -11.41
N LEU A 28 -4.91 -3.56 -10.47
CA LEU A 28 -4.07 -2.46 -10.00
C LEU A 28 -3.00 -2.99 -9.04
N ILE A 29 -1.73 -2.73 -9.38
CA ILE A 29 -0.59 -2.97 -8.51
C ILE A 29 -0.05 -1.62 -8.06
N LEU A 30 -0.06 -1.36 -6.76
CA LEU A 30 0.50 -0.13 -6.21
C LEU A 30 2.04 -0.22 -6.18
N PRO A 31 2.78 0.75 -6.74
CA PRO A 31 4.24 0.71 -6.78
C PRO A 31 4.85 0.94 -5.38
N ARG A 32 6.09 0.48 -5.17
CA ARG A 32 6.84 0.67 -3.91
C ARG A 32 7.18 2.13 -3.59
N SER A 33 6.97 3.03 -4.55
CA SER A 33 7.01 4.47 -4.33
C SER A 33 5.83 4.98 -3.49
N THR A 34 4.80 4.15 -3.25
CA THR A 34 3.70 4.44 -2.32
C THR A 34 3.89 3.66 -1.01
N ALA A 35 3.45 4.24 0.12
CA ALA A 35 3.54 3.57 1.41
C ALA A 35 2.73 2.27 1.47
N ILE A 36 1.60 2.18 0.76
CA ILE A 36 0.77 0.98 0.68
C ILE A 36 1.43 -0.07 -0.23
N GLY A 37 1.97 0.33 -1.38
CA GLY A 37 2.69 -0.60 -2.26
C GLY A 37 3.95 -1.16 -1.61
N ASP A 38 4.71 -0.34 -0.88
CA ASP A 38 5.90 -0.83 -0.18
C ASP A 38 5.57 -1.74 1.00
N ILE A 39 4.54 -1.46 1.80
CA ILE A 39 4.19 -2.33 2.95
C ILE A 39 3.73 -3.71 2.47
N ILE A 40 2.94 -3.77 1.39
CA ILE A 40 2.50 -5.03 0.79
C ILE A 40 3.72 -5.80 0.25
N ALA A 41 4.58 -5.15 -0.52
CA ALA A 41 5.78 -5.78 -1.07
C ALA A 41 6.74 -6.26 0.03
N TYR A 42 6.93 -5.45 1.07
CA TYR A 42 7.82 -5.77 2.19
C TYR A 42 7.28 -6.90 3.05
N ALA A 43 5.98 -6.90 3.38
CA ALA A 43 5.35 -7.98 4.12
C ALA A 43 5.44 -9.30 3.33
N ASN A 44 5.13 -9.27 2.02
CA ASN A 44 5.26 -10.44 1.15
C ASN A 44 6.70 -10.97 1.10
N TYR A 45 7.68 -10.07 0.95
CA TYR A 45 9.10 -10.45 1.01
C TYR A 45 9.46 -11.12 2.33
N LYS A 46 9.05 -10.55 3.47
CA LYS A 46 9.38 -11.10 4.79
C LYS A 46 8.71 -12.44 5.08
N MET A 47 7.51 -12.66 4.53
CA MET A 47 6.81 -13.95 4.62
C MET A 47 7.57 -15.10 3.95
N THR A 48 8.52 -14.84 3.06
CA THR A 48 9.39 -15.89 2.47
C THR A 48 10.32 -16.54 3.50
N THR A 49 10.53 -15.90 4.67
CA THR A 49 11.43 -16.39 5.72
C THR A 49 10.64 -16.99 6.90
N LYS A 50 11.22 -17.98 7.61
CA LYS A 50 10.58 -18.57 8.82
C LYS A 50 10.38 -17.52 9.92
N GLU A 51 11.33 -16.61 10.08
CA GLU A 51 11.31 -15.56 11.10
C GLU A 51 10.29 -14.46 10.76
N GLY A 52 10.29 -13.97 9.52
CA GLY A 52 9.36 -12.92 9.08
C GLY A 52 7.89 -13.31 9.14
N ARG A 53 7.56 -14.62 9.07
CA ARG A 53 6.18 -15.12 9.29
C ARG A 53 5.66 -14.93 10.72
N ARG A 54 6.54 -14.72 11.69
CA ARG A 54 6.15 -14.50 13.10
C ARG A 54 5.90 -13.03 13.41
N ASN A 55 6.30 -12.12 12.52
CA ASN A 55 6.20 -10.68 12.73
C ASN A 55 4.93 -10.11 12.09
N ARG A 56 4.45 -8.99 12.65
CA ARG A 56 3.39 -8.17 12.06
C ARG A 56 4.00 -6.88 11.52
N TYR A 57 3.72 -6.58 10.26
CA TYR A 57 4.17 -5.36 9.60
C TYR A 57 3.04 -4.34 9.60
N THR A 58 3.24 -3.21 10.28
CA THR A 58 2.25 -2.14 10.42
C THR A 58 2.91 -0.78 10.20
N PHE A 59 2.15 0.24 9.80
CA PHE A 59 2.65 1.60 9.59
C PHE A 59 3.27 2.20 10.87
N ALA A 60 2.75 1.82 12.04
CA ALA A 60 3.25 2.27 13.34
C ALA A 60 4.30 1.31 13.96
N GLY A 61 4.56 0.16 13.35
CA GLY A 61 5.50 -0.82 13.87
C GLY A 61 6.94 -0.39 13.62
N ALA A 62 7.81 -0.51 14.62
CA ALA A 62 9.18 0.00 14.58
C ALA A 62 9.96 -0.43 13.31
N GLU A 63 9.85 -1.69 12.90
CA GLU A 63 10.56 -2.23 11.72
C GLU A 63 10.13 -1.53 10.42
N TYR A 64 8.82 -1.51 10.12
CA TYR A 64 8.34 -0.92 8.87
C TYR A 64 8.35 0.62 8.92
N PHE A 65 8.11 1.22 10.08
CA PHE A 65 8.19 2.68 10.24
C PHE A 65 9.60 3.22 9.99
N ASN A 66 10.64 2.53 10.48
CA ASN A 66 12.02 2.90 10.18
C ASN A 66 12.32 2.77 8.68
N ARG A 67 11.88 1.68 8.05
CA ARG A 67 11.97 1.52 6.59
C ARG A 67 11.27 2.64 5.82
N MET A 68 10.10 3.09 6.27
CA MET A 68 9.40 4.20 5.62
C MET A 68 10.22 5.49 5.68
N LYS A 69 10.92 5.76 6.79
CA LYS A 69 11.82 6.90 6.91
C LYS A 69 13.03 6.76 5.97
N GLU A 70 13.67 5.59 5.96
CA GLU A 70 14.82 5.29 5.08
C GLU A 70 14.47 5.46 3.60
N ASN A 71 13.26 5.06 3.20
CA ASN A 71 12.77 5.16 1.82
C ASN A 71 12.15 6.53 1.48
N ASN A 72 12.21 7.53 2.37
CA ASN A 72 11.54 8.82 2.20
C ASN A 72 10.03 8.69 1.91
N LEU A 73 9.37 7.68 2.49
CA LEU A 73 7.93 7.44 2.39
C LEU A 73 7.14 8.07 3.55
N TYR A 74 7.79 8.30 4.68
CA TYR A 74 7.17 8.98 5.82
C TYR A 74 7.29 10.50 5.69
N THR A 75 6.16 11.19 5.66
CA THR A 75 6.05 12.65 5.76
C THR A 75 4.67 13.01 6.31
N THR A 76 4.57 14.17 6.95
CA THR A 76 3.30 14.77 7.38
C THR A 76 2.86 15.90 6.43
N ASP A 77 3.68 16.23 5.43
CA ASP A 77 3.35 17.21 4.41
C ASP A 77 2.36 16.62 3.39
N ILE A 78 1.12 17.09 3.47
CA ILE A 78 0.01 16.66 2.62
C ILE A 78 0.30 16.98 1.15
N GLU A 79 0.93 18.11 0.84
CA GLU A 79 1.20 18.53 -0.54
C GLU A 79 2.22 17.59 -1.19
N SER A 80 3.30 17.25 -0.47
CA SER A 80 4.27 16.25 -0.91
C SER A 80 3.64 14.87 -1.16
N ILE A 81 2.71 14.44 -0.29
CA ILE A 81 1.96 13.19 -0.48
C ILE A 81 1.12 13.25 -1.76
N GLN A 82 0.33 14.31 -1.93
CA GLN A 82 -0.52 14.49 -3.12
C GLN A 82 0.30 14.54 -4.40
N ASN A 83 1.40 15.30 -4.41
CA ASN A 83 2.30 15.41 -5.56
C ASN A 83 2.94 14.07 -5.91
N ARG A 84 3.30 13.25 -4.92
CA ARG A 84 3.80 11.89 -5.15
C ARG A 84 2.76 11.01 -5.83
N ILE A 85 1.53 11.02 -5.36
CA ILE A 85 0.44 10.21 -5.90
C ILE A 85 0.08 10.65 -7.33
N LYS A 86 -0.01 11.97 -7.58
CA LYS A 86 -0.24 12.54 -8.92
C LYS A 86 0.86 12.17 -9.92
N LYS A 87 2.13 12.25 -9.52
CA LYS A 87 3.27 11.86 -10.38
C LYS A 87 3.23 10.38 -10.80
N LEU A 88 2.51 9.55 -10.06
CA LEU A 88 2.32 8.12 -10.37
C LEU A 88 1.03 7.87 -11.17
N ASN A 89 0.26 8.90 -11.53
CA ASN A 89 -1.08 8.80 -12.13
C ASN A 89 -2.03 7.92 -11.30
N LEU A 90 -1.93 8.01 -9.97
CA LEU A 90 -2.74 7.24 -9.03
C LEU A 90 -3.78 8.09 -8.30
N ASP A 91 -3.81 9.40 -8.56
CA ASP A 91 -4.81 10.27 -7.97
C ASP A 91 -6.20 9.92 -8.48
N GLY A 92 -7.16 9.79 -7.56
CA GLY A 92 -8.53 9.41 -7.91
C GLY A 92 -8.70 8.00 -8.48
N ILE A 93 -7.66 7.13 -8.49
CA ILE A 93 -7.70 5.83 -9.20
C ILE A 93 -8.86 4.91 -8.79
N PHE A 94 -9.30 4.99 -7.53
CA PHE A 94 -10.41 4.20 -7.01
C PHE A 94 -11.80 4.81 -7.29
N SER A 95 -11.86 6.04 -7.80
CA SER A 95 -13.11 6.75 -8.10
C SER A 95 -13.60 6.53 -9.54
N TYR A 96 -12.76 5.96 -10.41
CA TYR A 96 -13.16 5.66 -11.79
C TYR A 96 -14.25 4.61 -11.84
N LYS A 97 -15.35 4.96 -12.50
CA LYS A 97 -16.43 4.04 -12.83
C LYS A 97 -15.91 2.98 -13.80
N LEU A 98 -15.99 1.71 -13.43
CA LEU A 98 -15.52 0.60 -14.26
C LEU A 98 -16.55 0.16 -15.32
N ILE A 99 -17.85 0.43 -15.08
CA ILE A 99 -19.01 0.16 -15.95
C ILE A 99 -20.09 1.21 -15.72
#